data_AF-A0AAD8DW07-F1
#
_entry.id   AF-A0AAD8DW07-F1
#
_cell.length_a   1.000
_cell.length_b   1.000
_cell.length_c   1.000
_cell.angle_alpha   90.00
_cell.angle_beta   90.00
_cell.angle_gamma   90.00
#
_symmetry.space_group_name_H-M   'P 1'
#
loop_
_entity.id
_entity.type
_entity.pdbx_description
1 polymer ?
#
loop_
_entity_poly.entity_id
_entity_poly.type
_entity_poly.pdbx_seq_one_letter_code
_entity_poly.pdbx_strand_id
1 'polypeptide(L)'
;MGRRLQINEEGRVWTKVIARNPKSLSALSAGKASYGARSILDQAEDYLLCAKLYPCMYQPPKVIFEFMSGIEESLANKLKAVGVIVKGEILPNSNLCEESSNDSWDEESSDEECLQNSQEPSLQEMSECIDKHPEIKTLNLDVTAMMAYVSNMTNGHCNYVFKQEVLTQQSAWETKRPVKPVLERLFKDKTLVCCRTAWDDFEKIVNNLGGATEIKRTEELKNMVRVYPDDYGGEDDYPRKNLKVRGHVRLRSKIIFNFGHRIKALTVSANEGFVRAAMQQGITYASFIHESRALTEGKEPTATKISL
;
A
#
# COMPACT_ATOMS: atom_id res chain seq x y z
N MET A 1 5.25 -28.71 12.11
CA MET A 1 5.76 -27.49 12.79
C MET A 1 5.92 -26.40 11.73
N GLY A 2 5.14 -25.31 11.85
CA GLY A 2 4.64 -24.49 10.75
C GLY A 2 5.66 -23.70 9.92
N ARG A 3 5.41 -23.64 8.61
CA ARG A 3 6.03 -22.70 7.66
C ARG A 3 5.57 -21.28 8.01
N ARG A 4 6.20 -20.63 8.97
CA ARG A 4 5.79 -19.27 9.38
C ARG A 4 6.44 -18.26 8.43
N LEU A 5 5.72 -17.90 7.37
CA LEU A 5 5.98 -16.67 6.63
C LEU A 5 5.49 -15.50 7.50
N GLN A 6 6.38 -14.58 7.83
CA GLN A 6 6.06 -13.33 8.50
C GLN A 6 6.10 -12.19 7.48
N ILE A 7 5.07 -11.35 7.52
CA ILE A 7 4.98 -10.15 6.68
C ILE A 7 5.24 -8.94 7.57
N ASN A 8 6.35 -8.25 7.30
CA ASN A 8 6.82 -7.11 8.09
C ASN A 8 6.87 -5.85 7.20
N GLU A 9 7.06 -4.69 7.85
CA GLU A 9 7.18 -3.39 7.18
C GLU A 9 6.04 -3.13 6.17
N GLU A 10 4.79 -3.29 6.60
CA GLU A 10 3.59 -3.02 5.77
C GLU A 10 3.55 -3.86 4.47
N GLY A 11 4.12 -5.07 4.48
CA GLY A 11 4.13 -5.93 3.30
C GLY A 11 5.42 -5.88 2.47
N ARG A 12 6.36 -4.98 2.80
CA ARG A 12 7.63 -4.81 2.05
C ARG A 12 8.67 -5.88 2.36
N VAL A 13 8.54 -6.59 3.48
CA VAL A 13 9.50 -7.64 3.87
C VAL A 13 8.76 -8.93 4.15
N TRP A 14 9.13 -9.97 3.42
CA TRP A 14 8.61 -11.33 3.57
C TRP A 14 9.68 -12.19 4.20
N THR A 15 9.53 -12.53 5.48
CA THR A 15 10.50 -13.32 6.22
C THR A 15 10.01 -14.75 6.36
N LYS A 16 10.72 -15.69 5.73
CA LYS A 16 10.50 -17.12 5.90
C LYS A 16 11.45 -17.65 6.97
N VAL A 17 10.87 -18.07 8.09
CA VAL A 17 11.64 -18.68 9.19
C VAL A 17 11.86 -20.18 8.90
N ILE A 18 13.10 -20.62 9.00
CA ILE A 18 13.56 -21.96 8.66
C ILE A 18 14.29 -22.55 9.87
N ALA A 19 13.71 -23.59 10.45
CA ALA A 19 14.26 -24.30 11.62
C ALA A 19 14.84 -25.68 11.28
N ARG A 20 15.11 -25.95 9.99
CA ARG A 20 15.64 -27.24 9.53
C ARG A 20 17.14 -27.36 9.78
N ASN A 21 17.60 -28.61 9.96
CA ASN A 21 19.01 -28.93 10.10
C ASN A 21 19.82 -28.50 8.83
N PRO A 22 20.94 -27.77 8.98
CA PRO A 22 21.78 -27.30 7.87
C PRO A 22 22.22 -28.40 6.90
N LYS A 23 22.66 -29.56 7.43
CA LYS A 23 23.12 -30.69 6.61
C LYS A 23 22.00 -31.29 5.76
N SER A 24 20.80 -31.39 6.33
CA SER A 24 19.61 -31.86 5.62
C SER A 24 19.25 -30.90 4.47
N LEU A 25 19.35 -29.59 4.70
CA LEU A 25 19.10 -28.57 3.68
C LEU A 25 20.11 -28.68 2.52
N SER A 26 21.41 -28.81 2.83
CA SER A 26 22.44 -28.96 1.80
C SER A 26 22.31 -30.27 1.01
N ALA A 27 22.02 -31.38 1.68
CA ALA A 27 21.80 -32.67 1.01
C ALA A 27 20.59 -32.61 0.06
N LEU A 28 19.49 -32.00 0.51
CA LEU A 28 18.28 -31.79 -0.28
C LEU A 28 18.58 -30.93 -1.52
N SER A 29 19.28 -29.81 -1.35
CA SER A 29 19.66 -28.91 -2.45
C SER A 29 20.73 -29.48 -3.39
N ALA A 30 21.45 -30.53 -2.99
CA ALA A 30 22.38 -31.26 -3.83
C ALA A 30 21.72 -32.41 -4.62
N GLY A 31 20.39 -32.57 -4.53
CA GLY A 31 19.64 -33.60 -5.24
C GLY A 31 19.70 -34.99 -4.61
N LYS A 32 20.16 -35.11 -3.36
CA LYS A 32 20.26 -36.39 -2.63
C LYS A 32 18.96 -36.78 -1.90
N ALA A 33 17.81 -36.34 -2.41
CA ALA A 33 16.51 -36.49 -1.76
C ALA A 33 15.56 -37.40 -2.55
N SER A 34 14.48 -37.83 -1.89
CA SER A 34 13.39 -38.55 -2.54
C SER A 34 12.75 -37.72 -3.67
N TYR A 35 12.30 -38.42 -4.70
CA TYR A 35 11.62 -37.82 -5.87
C TYR A 35 10.44 -36.96 -5.41
N GLY A 36 10.40 -35.68 -5.80
CA GLY A 36 9.35 -34.72 -5.43
C GLY A 36 9.69 -33.73 -4.31
N ALA A 37 10.81 -33.90 -3.60
CA ALA A 37 11.19 -33.00 -2.51
C ALA A 37 11.74 -31.65 -3.03
N ARG A 38 10.99 -30.54 -2.82
CA ARG A 38 11.44 -29.19 -3.20
C ARG A 38 12.57 -28.68 -2.30
N SER A 39 13.67 -28.27 -2.93
CA SER A 39 14.83 -27.72 -2.23
C SER A 39 14.55 -26.32 -1.68
N ILE A 40 15.45 -25.83 -0.82
CA ILE A 40 15.32 -24.45 -0.32
C ILE A 40 15.60 -23.41 -1.41
N LEU A 41 16.33 -23.79 -2.47
CA LEU A 41 16.60 -22.94 -3.64
C LEU A 41 15.33 -22.80 -4.49
N ASP A 42 14.63 -23.89 -4.77
CA ASP A 42 13.35 -23.86 -5.51
C ASP A 42 12.33 -22.98 -4.76
N GLN A 43 12.28 -23.15 -3.43
CA GLN A 43 11.43 -22.31 -2.59
C GLN A 43 11.86 -20.84 -2.60
N ALA A 44 13.14 -20.52 -2.74
CA ALA A 44 13.61 -19.14 -2.85
C ALA A 44 13.16 -18.51 -4.17
N GLU A 45 13.27 -19.24 -5.28
CA GLU A 45 12.80 -18.81 -6.59
C GLU A 45 11.29 -18.55 -6.59
N ASP A 46 10.50 -19.46 -6.00
CA ASP A 46 9.05 -19.31 -5.85
C ASP A 46 8.69 -18.04 -5.08
N TYR A 47 9.35 -17.78 -3.95
CA TYR A 47 9.08 -16.59 -3.15
C TYR A 47 9.46 -15.31 -3.87
N LEU A 48 10.58 -15.30 -4.61
CA LEU A 48 11.00 -14.15 -5.41
C LEU A 48 10.06 -13.92 -6.60
N LEU A 49 9.56 -14.99 -7.22
CA LEU A 49 8.55 -14.90 -8.27
C LEU A 49 7.25 -14.32 -7.70
N CYS A 50 6.76 -14.84 -6.58
CA CYS A 50 5.60 -14.29 -5.89
C CYS A 50 5.81 -12.82 -5.49
N ALA A 51 6.98 -12.46 -4.96
CA ALA A 51 7.27 -11.07 -4.61
C ALA A 51 7.19 -10.13 -5.83
N LYS A 52 7.65 -10.58 -7.00
CA LYS A 52 7.51 -9.83 -8.26
C LYS A 52 6.05 -9.71 -8.72
N LEU A 53 5.24 -10.74 -8.50
CA LEU A 53 3.82 -10.78 -8.87
C LEU A 53 2.92 -9.96 -7.92
N TYR A 54 3.31 -9.83 -6.66
CA TYR A 54 2.54 -9.13 -5.62
C TYR A 54 3.34 -7.96 -5.02
N PRO A 55 3.62 -6.90 -5.82
CA PRO A 55 4.35 -5.75 -5.33
C PRO A 55 3.55 -4.96 -4.28
N CYS A 56 4.23 -4.51 -3.22
CA CYS A 56 3.69 -3.52 -2.28
C CYS A 56 4.14 -2.12 -2.72
N MET A 57 3.20 -1.19 -2.91
CA MET A 57 3.48 0.15 -3.44
C MET A 57 4.31 0.14 -4.75
N TYR A 58 3.98 -0.81 -5.65
CA TYR A 58 4.68 -1.05 -6.92
C TYR A 58 6.13 -1.54 -6.81
N GLN A 59 6.58 -1.95 -5.62
CA GLN A 59 7.86 -2.61 -5.41
C GLN A 59 7.70 -4.07 -4.98
N PRO A 60 8.45 -5.02 -5.57
CA PRO A 60 8.53 -6.38 -5.06
C PRO A 60 9.04 -6.39 -3.61
N PRO A 61 8.37 -7.09 -2.69
CA PRO A 61 8.84 -7.24 -1.32
C PRO A 61 10.23 -7.89 -1.27
N LYS A 62 11.05 -7.48 -0.31
CA LYS A 62 12.32 -8.13 0.00
C LYS A 62 12.03 -9.49 0.64
N VAL A 63 12.58 -10.55 0.06
CA VAL A 63 12.45 -11.91 0.58
C VAL A 63 13.64 -12.22 1.49
N ILE A 64 13.36 -12.51 2.75
CA ILE A 64 14.34 -12.88 3.77
C ILE A 64 14.15 -14.34 4.16
N PHE A 65 15.21 -15.13 4.11
CA PHE A 65 15.24 -16.48 4.64
C PHE A 65 16.05 -16.47 5.94
N GLU A 66 15.39 -16.74 7.06
CA GLU A 66 15.97 -16.69 8.40
C GLU A 66 16.17 -18.10 8.95
N PHE A 67 17.43 -18.51 9.13
CA PHE A 67 17.84 -19.85 9.52
C PHE A 67 18.13 -19.92 11.02
N MET A 68 17.22 -20.53 11.78
CA MET A 68 17.32 -20.65 13.24
C MET A 68 18.44 -21.59 13.70
N SER A 69 18.75 -22.60 12.88
CA SER A 69 19.78 -23.61 13.17
C SER A 69 21.06 -23.39 12.37
N GLY A 70 21.20 -22.21 11.76
CA GLY A 70 22.28 -21.87 10.82
C GLY A 70 22.11 -22.47 9.42
N ILE A 71 23.08 -22.17 8.55
CA ILE A 71 23.13 -22.62 7.16
C ILE A 71 24.57 -22.78 6.70
N GLU A 72 24.88 -23.82 5.91
CA GLU A 72 26.22 -23.98 5.34
C GLU A 72 26.54 -22.88 4.32
N GLU A 73 27.79 -22.40 4.35
CA GLU A 73 28.28 -21.28 3.55
C GLU A 73 27.98 -21.42 2.05
N SER A 74 28.19 -22.61 1.49
CA SER A 74 27.95 -22.86 0.07
C SER A 74 26.48 -22.68 -0.32
N LEU A 75 25.55 -23.12 0.53
CA LEU A 75 24.11 -22.98 0.29
C LEU A 75 23.65 -21.54 0.55
N ALA A 76 24.19 -20.88 1.58
CA ALA A 76 23.93 -19.48 1.86
C ALA A 76 24.34 -18.59 0.68
N ASN A 77 25.51 -18.83 0.09
CA ASN A 77 26.00 -18.09 -1.06
C ASN A 77 25.14 -18.31 -2.31
N LYS A 78 24.67 -19.54 -2.55
CA LYS A 78 23.71 -19.82 -3.64
C LYS A 78 22.39 -19.05 -3.44
N LEU A 79 21.83 -19.07 -2.23
CA LEU A 79 20.61 -18.33 -1.91
C LEU A 79 20.78 -16.81 -2.11
N LYS A 80 21.90 -16.25 -1.64
CA LYS A 80 22.23 -14.83 -1.88
C LYS A 80 22.36 -14.51 -3.36
N ALA A 81 22.97 -15.39 -4.15
CA ALA A 81 23.11 -15.22 -5.60
C ALA A 81 21.76 -15.26 -6.34
N VAL A 82 20.81 -16.08 -5.87
CA VAL A 82 19.43 -16.12 -6.38
C VAL A 82 18.65 -14.83 -6.03
N GLY A 83 19.07 -14.12 -4.98
CA GLY A 83 18.54 -12.79 -4.63
C GLY A 83 17.74 -12.74 -3.34
N VAL A 84 17.71 -13.83 -2.55
CA VAL A 84 17.13 -13.78 -1.19
C VAL A 84 18.15 -13.25 -0.18
N ILE A 85 17.67 -12.52 0.82
CA ILE A 85 18.48 -12.05 1.93
C ILE A 85 18.56 -13.18 2.96
N VAL A 86 19.76 -13.67 3.25
CA VAL A 86 19.99 -14.74 4.22
C VAL A 86 20.29 -14.14 5.60
N LYS A 87 19.51 -14.54 6.61
CA LYS A 87 19.74 -14.24 8.04
C LYS A 87 19.96 -15.54 8.82
N GLY A 88 20.76 -15.47 9.89
CA GLY A 88 21.14 -16.63 10.71
C GLY A 88 22.64 -16.90 10.68
N GLU A 89 23.07 -17.88 11.47
CA GLU A 89 24.48 -18.27 11.57
C GLU A 89 24.96 -18.96 10.27
N ILE A 90 26.09 -18.50 9.71
CA ILE A 90 26.73 -19.15 8.57
C ILE A 90 27.75 -20.14 9.10
N LEU A 91 27.53 -21.42 8.81
CA LEU A 91 28.36 -22.53 9.24
C LEU A 91 29.36 -22.90 8.14
N PRO A 92 30.58 -23.34 8.50
CA PRO A 92 31.52 -23.88 7.52
C PRO A 92 30.92 -25.13 6.86
N ASN A 93 31.21 -25.32 5.57
CA ASN A 93 30.72 -26.49 4.84
C ASN A 93 31.29 -27.76 5.48
N SER A 94 30.42 -28.71 5.84
CA SER A 94 30.90 -30.01 6.28
C SER A 94 31.48 -30.77 5.08
N ASN A 95 32.72 -31.26 5.20
CA ASN A 95 33.28 -32.19 4.23
C ASN A 95 32.34 -33.39 4.16
N LEU A 96 31.76 -33.64 2.98
CA LEU A 96 30.92 -34.80 2.73
C LEU A 96 31.78 -36.07 2.80
N CYS A 97 32.08 -36.53 4.01
CA CYS A 97 32.44 -37.92 4.27
C CYS A 97 31.16 -38.62 4.73
N GLU A 98 30.80 -39.64 3.94
CA GLU A 98 29.69 -40.56 4.09
C GLU A 98 29.49 -40.98 5.54
N GLU A 99 28.28 -40.81 6.09
CA GLU A 99 27.62 -41.86 6.87
C GLU A 99 26.10 -41.71 6.76
N SER A 100 25.46 -42.82 6.40
CA SER A 100 24.03 -43.05 6.27
C SER A 100 23.33 -43.05 7.63
N SER A 101 22.18 -42.41 7.77
CA SER A 101 21.07 -43.00 8.53
C SER A 101 19.72 -42.43 8.11
N ASN A 102 18.79 -43.36 7.98
CA ASN A 102 17.41 -43.30 7.55
C ASN A 102 16.53 -42.56 8.57
N ASP A 103 15.60 -41.70 8.14
CA ASP A 103 14.39 -41.42 8.92
C ASP A 103 13.23 -40.96 8.01
N SER A 104 12.19 -41.78 8.00
CA SER A 104 10.96 -41.71 7.24
C SER A 104 9.90 -40.95 8.01
N TRP A 105 9.27 -39.91 7.44
CA TRP A 105 8.09 -39.28 8.03
C TRP A 105 7.10 -38.79 6.97
N ASP A 106 5.83 -39.18 7.19
CA ASP A 106 4.63 -39.02 6.38
C ASP A 106 4.22 -37.56 6.12
N GLU A 107 3.59 -37.34 4.96
CA GLU A 107 2.82 -36.14 4.65
C GLU A 107 1.32 -36.45 4.75
N GLU A 108 0.62 -35.79 5.67
CA GLU A 108 -0.73 -35.24 5.42
C GLU A 108 -0.96 -33.98 6.26
N SER A 109 -1.50 -32.93 5.64
CA SER A 109 -2.73 -32.25 6.09
C SER A 109 -2.92 -30.92 5.34
N SER A 110 -4.16 -30.75 4.90
CA SER A 110 -4.87 -29.51 4.58
C SER A 110 -4.74 -28.46 5.68
N ASP A 111 -4.88 -27.16 5.36
CA ASP A 111 -5.50 -26.18 6.26
C ASP A 111 -5.90 -24.87 5.56
N GLU A 112 -7.08 -24.40 5.97
CA GLU A 112 -7.72 -23.11 5.68
C GLU A 112 -7.19 -21.95 6.56
N GLU A 113 -7.75 -20.76 6.30
CA GLU A 113 -7.39 -19.38 6.66
C GLU A 113 -7.15 -19.01 8.14
N CYS A 114 -6.53 -17.83 8.36
CA CYS A 114 -7.05 -16.82 9.30
C CYS A 114 -6.42 -15.43 9.08
N LEU A 115 -7.28 -14.42 8.90
CA LEU A 115 -6.99 -12.98 8.92
C LEU A 115 -6.85 -12.48 10.37
N GLN A 116 -5.93 -11.56 10.63
CA GLN A 116 -5.90 -10.81 11.89
C GLN A 116 -5.78 -9.30 11.70
N ASN A 117 -6.60 -8.62 12.51
CA ASN A 117 -6.73 -7.18 12.77
C ASN A 117 -5.43 -6.38 12.68
N SER A 118 -5.47 -5.28 11.92
CA SER A 118 -4.50 -4.19 12.01
C SER A 118 -5.19 -2.95 12.59
N GLN A 119 -4.61 -2.44 13.68
CA GLN A 119 -4.92 -1.12 14.26
C GLN A 119 -4.66 -0.02 13.23
N GLU A 120 -5.54 0.98 13.21
CA GLU A 120 -5.44 2.19 12.38
C GLU A 120 -4.16 2.99 12.71
N PRO A 121 -3.23 3.20 11.75
CA PRO A 121 -2.07 4.04 11.96
C PRO A 121 -2.47 5.53 12.01
N SER A 122 -1.73 6.32 12.79
CA SER A 122 -1.94 7.76 12.90
C SER A 122 -1.52 8.50 11.61
N LEU A 123 -2.11 9.67 11.34
CA LEU A 123 -1.76 10.51 10.17
C LEU A 123 -0.27 10.92 10.13
N GLN A 124 0.42 10.96 11.28
CA GLN A 124 1.85 11.25 11.38
C GLN A 124 2.69 10.06 10.91
N GLU A 125 2.37 8.84 11.33
CA GLU A 125 3.05 7.61 10.90
C GLU A 125 2.89 7.36 9.40
N MET A 126 1.72 7.71 8.83
CA MET A 126 1.46 7.60 7.39
C MET A 126 2.22 8.67 6.58
N SER A 127 2.47 9.86 7.14
CA SER A 127 3.33 10.85 6.48
C SER A 127 4.80 10.40 6.45
N GLU A 128 5.27 9.74 7.50
CA GLU A 128 6.62 9.18 7.57
C GLU A 128 6.82 8.00 6.62
N CYS A 129 5.74 7.30 6.22
CA CYS A 129 5.83 6.22 5.25
C CYS A 129 6.17 6.73 3.84
N ILE A 130 5.74 7.93 3.45
CA ILE A 130 6.03 8.53 2.14
C ILE A 130 7.48 9.00 2.02
N ASP A 131 8.06 9.55 3.09
CA ASP A 131 9.48 9.92 3.12
C ASP A 131 10.40 8.68 2.94
N LYS A 132 9.88 7.48 3.22
CA LYS A 132 10.54 6.19 2.96
C LYS A 132 10.37 5.68 1.52
N HIS A 133 9.65 6.40 0.65
CA HIS A 133 9.36 6.04 -0.74
C HIS A 133 9.81 7.12 -1.76
N PRO A 134 11.11 7.45 -1.86
CA PRO A 134 11.63 8.45 -2.81
C PRO A 134 11.36 8.09 -4.28
N GLU A 135 11.16 6.80 -4.59
CA GLU A 135 10.88 6.29 -5.93
C GLU A 135 9.51 6.68 -6.48
N ILE A 136 8.52 6.95 -5.62
CA ILE A 136 7.18 7.34 -6.06
C ILE A 136 7.28 8.80 -6.49
N LYS A 137 7.35 9.04 -7.79
CA LYS A 137 7.49 10.39 -8.35
C LYS A 137 6.16 11.02 -8.75
N THR A 138 5.09 10.22 -8.83
CA THR A 138 3.80 10.62 -9.37
C THR A 138 2.68 10.30 -8.37
N LEU A 139 1.81 11.28 -8.14
CA LEU A 139 0.64 11.16 -7.28
C LEU A 139 -0.63 11.34 -8.11
N ASN A 140 -1.55 10.39 -7.99
CA ASN A 140 -2.88 10.47 -8.56
C ASN A 140 -3.85 11.06 -7.52
N LEU A 141 -4.39 12.25 -7.78
CA LEU A 141 -5.30 12.91 -6.85
C LEU A 141 -6.75 12.48 -7.09
N ASP A 142 -7.37 11.87 -6.08
CA ASP A 142 -8.81 11.67 -6.05
C ASP A 142 -9.55 13.00 -5.80
N VAL A 143 -10.86 13.01 -6.10
CA VAL A 143 -11.78 14.13 -5.82
C VAL A 143 -11.65 14.59 -4.36
N THR A 144 -11.59 13.63 -3.43
CA THR A 144 -11.52 13.92 -1.99
C THR A 144 -10.22 14.60 -1.57
N ALA A 145 -9.10 14.28 -2.20
CA ALA A 145 -7.82 14.92 -1.95
C ALA A 145 -7.78 16.35 -2.49
N MET A 146 -8.30 16.56 -3.70
CA MET A 146 -8.44 17.90 -4.29
C MET A 146 -9.36 18.78 -3.45
N MET A 147 -10.51 18.27 -3.00
CA MET A 147 -11.42 18.97 -2.08
C MET A 147 -10.75 19.35 -0.76
N ALA A 148 -10.08 18.40 -0.11
CA ALA A 148 -9.39 18.68 1.15
C ALA A 148 -8.26 19.70 0.99
N TYR A 149 -7.58 19.73 -0.17
CA TYR A 149 -6.49 20.67 -0.42
C TYR A 149 -6.96 22.13 -0.59
N VAL A 150 -8.13 22.34 -1.21
CA VAL A 150 -8.67 23.68 -1.50
C VAL A 150 -9.67 24.18 -0.46
N SER A 151 -10.24 23.28 0.35
CA SER A 151 -11.26 23.59 1.37
C SER A 151 -10.82 24.72 2.30
N ASN A 152 -11.74 25.64 2.60
CA ASN A 152 -11.42 26.71 3.53
C ASN A 152 -11.09 26.18 4.94
N MET A 153 -11.76 25.10 5.37
CA MET A 153 -11.51 24.41 6.64
C MET A 153 -10.03 24.09 6.82
N THR A 154 -9.39 23.50 5.80
CA THR A 154 -7.98 23.08 5.85
C THR A 154 -6.99 24.22 5.58
N ASN A 155 -7.50 25.37 5.15
CA ASN A 155 -6.71 26.57 4.85
C ASN A 155 -6.86 27.63 5.96
N GLY A 156 -7.03 27.19 7.21
CA GLY A 156 -7.04 28.06 8.39
C GLY A 156 -8.41 28.50 8.89
N HIS A 157 -9.50 28.05 8.26
CA HIS A 157 -10.88 28.41 8.62
C HIS A 157 -11.64 27.25 9.27
N CYS A 158 -11.00 26.53 10.20
CA CYS A 158 -11.62 25.43 10.96
C CYS A 158 -12.30 25.87 12.28
N ASN A 159 -12.42 27.17 12.54
CA ASN A 159 -12.98 27.70 13.79
C ASN A 159 -14.47 28.04 13.68
N TYR A 160 -15.27 27.09 13.21
CA TYR A 160 -16.70 27.24 13.04
C TYR A 160 -17.49 26.06 13.60
N VAL A 161 -18.67 26.39 14.16
CA VAL A 161 -19.73 25.44 14.47
C VAL A 161 -20.79 25.56 13.38
N PHE A 162 -20.88 24.54 12.53
CA PHE A 162 -21.82 24.46 11.42
C PHE A 162 -23.16 23.87 11.88
N LYS A 163 -24.22 24.15 11.12
CA LYS A 163 -25.53 23.50 11.31
C LYS A 163 -25.47 21.99 11.08
N GLN A 164 -24.58 21.55 10.19
CA GLN A 164 -24.34 20.14 9.93
C GLN A 164 -23.28 19.62 10.91
N GLU A 165 -23.67 18.71 11.80
CA GLU A 165 -22.78 18.14 12.83
C GLU A 165 -21.49 17.55 12.24
N VAL A 166 -21.58 16.91 11.07
CA VAL A 166 -20.43 16.33 10.37
C VAL A 166 -19.37 17.39 10.02
N LEU A 167 -19.78 18.60 9.63
CA LEU A 167 -18.83 19.68 9.30
C LEU A 167 -18.18 20.25 10.57
N THR A 168 -18.94 20.35 11.66
CA THR A 168 -18.41 20.74 12.98
C THR A 168 -17.39 19.72 13.48
N GLN A 169 -17.69 18.43 13.32
CA GLN A 169 -16.77 17.35 13.68
C GLN A 169 -15.48 17.40 12.86
N GLN A 170 -15.59 17.59 11.53
CA GLN A 170 -14.41 17.74 10.66
C GLN A 170 -13.56 18.96 11.03
N SER A 171 -14.20 20.07 11.42
CA SER A 171 -13.50 21.28 11.87
C SER A 171 -12.70 21.02 13.15
N ALA A 172 -13.29 20.33 14.12
CA ALA A 172 -12.60 19.91 15.34
C ALA A 172 -11.45 18.93 15.08
N TRP A 173 -11.60 18.06 14.07
CA TRP A 173 -10.49 17.20 13.61
C TRP A 173 -9.37 18.01 12.98
N GLU A 174 -9.70 18.97 12.12
CA GLU A 174 -8.70 19.82 11.47
C GLU A 174 -7.87 20.63 12.48
N THR A 175 -8.50 21.13 13.55
CA THR A 175 -7.78 21.82 14.64
C THR A 175 -6.72 20.92 15.31
N LYS A 176 -7.00 19.62 15.46
CA LYS A 176 -6.11 18.66 16.13
C LYS A 176 -5.11 18.02 15.16
N ARG A 177 -5.53 17.80 13.92
CA ARG A 177 -4.83 17.04 12.88
C ARG A 177 -5.03 17.74 11.53
N PRO A 178 -4.23 18.79 11.25
CA PRO A 178 -4.38 19.57 10.05
C PRO A 178 -3.97 18.77 8.81
N VAL A 179 -4.86 18.67 7.82
CA VAL A 179 -4.65 17.84 6.63
C VAL A 179 -3.76 18.54 5.60
N LYS A 180 -3.89 19.86 5.43
CA LYS A 180 -3.17 20.58 4.38
C LYS A 180 -1.64 20.47 4.49
N PRO A 181 -1.00 20.66 5.66
CA PRO A 181 0.44 20.48 5.79
C PRO A 181 0.92 19.06 5.44
N VAL A 182 0.09 18.04 5.72
CA VAL A 182 0.39 16.65 5.35
C VAL A 182 0.36 16.47 3.83
N LEU A 183 -0.66 17.01 3.16
CA LEU A 183 -0.76 16.98 1.70
C LEU A 183 0.37 17.78 1.04
N GLU A 184 0.71 18.97 1.53
CA GLU A 184 1.81 19.78 0.99
C GLU A 184 3.16 19.07 1.11
N ARG A 185 3.42 18.40 2.24
CA ARG A 185 4.62 17.58 2.40
C ARG A 185 4.65 16.41 1.40
N LEU A 186 3.54 15.71 1.23
CA LEU A 186 3.40 14.61 0.26
C LEU A 186 3.58 15.11 -1.19
N PHE A 187 3.03 16.28 -1.52
CA PHE A 187 3.08 16.82 -2.89
C PHE A 187 4.46 17.36 -3.28
N LYS A 188 5.28 17.71 -2.28
CA LYS A 188 6.60 18.26 -2.50
C LYS A 188 7.46 17.36 -3.39
N ASP A 189 8.03 17.95 -4.43
CA ASP A 189 8.90 17.29 -5.41
C ASP A 189 8.23 16.12 -6.18
N LYS A 190 6.89 16.05 -6.19
CA LYS A 190 6.11 15.05 -6.93
C LYS A 190 5.36 15.67 -8.11
N THR A 191 5.11 14.85 -9.13
CA THR A 191 4.20 15.19 -10.23
C THR A 191 2.78 14.87 -9.83
N LEU A 192 1.90 15.87 -9.80
CA LEU A 192 0.49 15.71 -9.48
C LEU A 192 -0.31 15.48 -10.76
N VAL A 193 -1.09 14.40 -10.78
CA VAL A 193 -1.95 14.03 -11.92
C VAL A 193 -3.33 13.62 -11.43
N CYS A 194 -4.33 13.65 -12.31
CA CYS A 194 -5.60 12.99 -12.08
C CYS A 194 -6.24 12.58 -13.41
N CYS A 195 -7.23 11.70 -13.37
CA CYS A 195 -8.02 11.37 -14.56
C CYS A 195 -9.14 12.40 -14.79
N ARG A 196 -9.79 12.32 -15.96
CA ARG A 196 -10.83 13.27 -16.35
C ARG A 196 -12.06 13.15 -15.49
N THR A 197 -12.48 11.92 -15.17
CA THR A 197 -13.56 11.66 -14.22
C THR A 197 -13.31 12.31 -12.86
N ALA A 198 -12.07 12.26 -12.33
CA ALA A 198 -11.74 12.89 -11.05
C ALA A 198 -11.81 14.42 -11.14
N TRP A 199 -11.20 15.01 -12.17
CA TRP A 199 -11.19 16.47 -12.34
C TRP A 199 -12.59 17.03 -12.53
N ASP A 200 -13.37 16.45 -13.44
CA ASP A 200 -14.69 16.96 -13.80
C ASP A 200 -15.67 16.86 -12.63
N ASP A 201 -15.60 15.80 -11.83
CA ASP A 201 -16.41 15.69 -10.61
C ASP A 201 -15.99 16.69 -9.54
N PHE A 202 -14.69 16.88 -9.33
CA PHE A 202 -14.17 17.88 -8.40
C PHE A 202 -14.59 19.30 -8.81
N GLU A 203 -14.40 19.67 -10.08
CA GLU A 203 -14.76 20.98 -10.62
C GLU A 203 -16.28 21.23 -10.50
N LYS A 204 -17.12 20.22 -10.79
CA LYS A 204 -18.57 20.29 -10.56
C LYS A 204 -18.92 20.52 -9.09
N ILE A 205 -18.24 19.86 -8.15
CA ILE A 205 -18.51 20.04 -6.72
C ILE A 205 -18.15 21.45 -6.28
N VAL A 206 -16.97 21.95 -6.68
CA VAL A 206 -16.52 23.32 -6.36
C VAL A 206 -17.45 24.36 -6.96
N ASN A 207 -17.86 24.22 -8.22
CA ASN A 207 -18.77 25.16 -8.87
C ASN A 207 -20.16 25.22 -8.20
N ASN A 208 -20.61 24.13 -7.60
CA ASN A 208 -21.91 24.06 -6.95
C ASN A 208 -21.88 24.49 -5.47
N LEU A 209 -20.78 24.24 -4.76
CA LEU A 209 -20.71 24.36 -3.30
C LEU A 209 -19.61 25.29 -2.78
N GLY A 210 -18.58 25.54 -3.59
CA GLY A 210 -17.38 26.26 -3.20
C GLY A 210 -17.65 27.76 -3.04
N GLY A 211 -17.00 28.38 -2.05
CA GLY A 211 -16.96 29.83 -1.94
C GLY A 211 -15.86 30.46 -2.81
N ALA A 212 -15.73 31.79 -2.75
CA ALA A 212 -14.83 32.55 -3.60
C ALA A 212 -13.34 32.18 -3.39
N THR A 213 -12.93 31.92 -2.15
CA THR A 213 -11.54 31.52 -1.86
C THR A 213 -11.26 30.07 -2.26
N GLU A 214 -12.22 29.16 -2.08
CA GLU A 214 -12.12 27.77 -2.54
C GLU A 214 -12.06 27.68 -4.07
N ILE A 215 -12.83 28.50 -4.78
CA ILE A 215 -12.75 28.63 -6.24
C ILE A 215 -11.38 29.16 -6.66
N LYS A 216 -10.88 30.21 -6.00
CA LYS A 216 -9.54 30.75 -6.29
C LYS A 216 -8.45 29.70 -6.11
N ARG A 217 -8.46 28.95 -5.00
CA ARG A 217 -7.50 27.87 -4.75
C ARG A 217 -7.66 26.71 -5.74
N THR A 218 -8.86 26.50 -6.28
CA THR A 218 -9.11 25.50 -7.33
C THR A 218 -8.41 25.90 -8.64
N GLU A 219 -8.44 27.17 -9.02
CA GLU A 219 -7.68 27.67 -10.18
C GLU A 219 -6.17 27.57 -9.96
N GLU A 220 -5.69 27.83 -8.74
CA GLU A 220 -4.28 27.60 -8.39
C GLU A 220 -3.90 26.11 -8.51
N LEU A 221 -4.76 25.20 -8.01
CA LEU A 221 -4.56 23.75 -8.11
C LEU A 221 -4.56 23.26 -9.55
N LYS A 222 -5.40 23.83 -10.42
CA LYS A 222 -5.47 23.50 -11.85
C LYS A 222 -4.15 23.70 -12.58
N ASN A 223 -3.36 24.68 -12.16
CA ASN A 223 -2.03 24.93 -12.72
C ASN A 223 -0.98 23.93 -12.23
N MET A 224 -1.22 23.22 -11.14
CA MET A 224 -0.31 22.23 -10.55
C MET A 224 -0.60 20.80 -11.01
N VAL A 225 -1.85 20.49 -11.35
CA VAL A 225 -2.32 19.12 -11.64
C VAL A 225 -2.44 18.89 -13.15
N ARG A 226 -1.84 17.80 -13.65
CA ARG A 226 -2.03 17.37 -15.04
C ARG A 226 -3.22 16.41 -15.14
N VAL A 227 -4.20 16.77 -15.97
CA VAL A 227 -5.39 15.94 -16.20
C VAL A 227 -5.19 15.06 -17.44
N TYR A 228 -5.44 13.76 -17.29
CA TYR A 228 -5.36 12.78 -18.38
C TYR A 228 -6.71 12.14 -18.69
N PRO A 229 -6.92 11.57 -19.90
CA PRO A 229 -8.06 10.71 -20.19
C PRO A 229 -8.14 9.54 -19.20
N ASP A 230 -9.35 9.04 -18.94
CA ASP A 230 -9.56 7.97 -17.97
C ASP A 230 -8.82 6.67 -18.33
N ASP A 231 -8.68 6.37 -19.61
CA ASP A 231 -7.99 5.19 -20.16
C ASP A 231 -6.48 5.38 -20.38
N TYR A 232 -5.92 6.53 -19.96
CA TYR A 232 -4.48 6.76 -20.06
C TYR A 232 -3.69 5.70 -19.27
N GLY A 233 -2.61 5.21 -19.86
CA GLY A 233 -1.85 4.07 -19.35
C GLY A 233 -2.35 2.69 -19.80
N GLY A 234 -3.41 2.61 -20.61
CA GLY A 234 -3.88 1.38 -21.25
C GLY A 234 -5.11 0.74 -20.58
N GLU A 235 -5.29 -0.57 -20.76
CA GLU A 235 -6.40 -1.31 -20.13
C GLU A 235 -6.11 -1.65 -18.66
N ASP A 236 -7.19 -1.88 -17.90
CA ASP A 236 -7.07 -2.45 -16.55
C ASP A 236 -6.48 -3.86 -16.60
N ASP A 237 -5.48 -4.13 -15.76
CA ASP A 237 -4.91 -5.47 -15.61
C ASP A 237 -5.85 -6.41 -14.83
N TYR A 238 -5.53 -7.70 -14.80
CA TYR A 238 -6.14 -8.62 -13.83
C TYR A 238 -5.45 -8.45 -12.47
N PRO A 239 -6.18 -8.38 -11.33
CA PRO A 239 -7.63 -8.56 -11.18
C PRO A 239 -8.48 -7.28 -11.33
N ARG A 240 -7.90 -6.08 -11.53
CA ARG A 240 -8.64 -4.79 -11.54
C ARG A 240 -9.74 -4.70 -12.60
N LYS A 241 -9.54 -5.30 -13.77
CA LYS A 241 -10.56 -5.41 -14.83
C LYS A 241 -11.86 -6.03 -14.29
N ASN A 242 -11.74 -7.02 -13.41
CA ASN A 242 -12.84 -7.80 -12.86
C ASN A 242 -13.38 -7.28 -11.52
N LEU A 243 -12.90 -6.13 -11.03
CA LEU A 243 -13.44 -5.52 -9.81
C LEU A 243 -14.94 -5.24 -9.97
N LYS A 244 -15.77 -5.88 -9.15
CA LYS A 244 -17.24 -5.76 -9.24
C LYS A 244 -17.70 -4.49 -8.55
N VAL A 245 -18.46 -3.66 -9.27
CA VAL A 245 -19.08 -2.43 -8.74
C VAL A 245 -20.28 -2.82 -7.89
N ARG A 246 -20.12 -2.78 -6.56
CA ARG A 246 -21.15 -3.12 -5.56
C ARG A 246 -20.79 -2.53 -4.19
N GLY A 247 -21.80 -2.22 -3.38
CA GLY A 247 -21.60 -1.68 -2.02
C GLY A 247 -20.76 -0.39 -2.03
N HIS A 248 -19.63 -0.41 -1.35
CA HIS A 248 -18.66 0.70 -1.29
C HIS A 248 -17.75 0.82 -2.53
N VAL A 249 -17.74 -0.19 -3.42
CA VAL A 249 -17.05 -0.10 -4.70
C VAL A 249 -17.94 0.64 -5.70
N ARG A 250 -17.80 1.96 -5.76
CA ARG A 250 -18.50 2.83 -6.74
C ARG A 250 -17.71 2.91 -8.04
N LEU A 251 -18.42 3.05 -9.16
CA LEU A 251 -17.82 3.10 -10.50
C LEU A 251 -16.77 4.23 -10.61
N ARG A 252 -17.09 5.41 -10.08
CA ARG A 252 -16.15 6.55 -10.03
C ARG A 252 -14.84 6.18 -9.35
N SER A 253 -14.92 5.66 -8.12
CA SER A 253 -13.72 5.27 -7.37
C SER A 253 -12.94 4.19 -8.11
N LYS A 254 -13.62 3.23 -8.74
CA LYS A 254 -12.95 2.22 -9.59
C LYS A 254 -12.15 2.88 -10.71
N ILE A 255 -12.73 3.82 -11.46
CA ILE A 255 -12.04 4.53 -12.54
C ILE A 255 -10.79 5.25 -12.02
N ILE A 256 -10.94 6.04 -10.94
CA ILE A 256 -9.86 6.86 -10.38
C ILE A 256 -8.70 6.01 -9.88
N PHE A 257 -8.99 4.95 -9.12
CA PHE A 257 -7.96 4.08 -8.56
C PHE A 257 -7.31 3.19 -9.63
N ASN A 258 -8.07 2.74 -10.63
CA ASN A 258 -7.50 2.01 -11.77
C ASN A 258 -6.57 2.88 -12.61
N PHE A 259 -6.96 4.14 -12.86
CA PHE A 259 -6.09 5.11 -13.53
C PHE A 259 -4.75 5.26 -12.79
N GLY A 260 -4.80 5.49 -11.46
CA GLY A 260 -3.59 5.59 -10.64
C GLY A 260 -2.71 4.33 -10.72
N HIS A 261 -3.34 3.14 -10.68
CA HIS A 261 -2.66 1.85 -10.82
C HIS A 261 -1.93 1.71 -12.15
N ARG A 262 -2.59 2.00 -13.28
CA ARG A 262 -1.99 1.87 -14.63
C ARG A 262 -0.71 2.66 -14.79
N ILE A 263 -0.69 3.88 -14.28
CA ILE A 263 0.48 4.77 -14.39
C ILE A 263 1.48 4.61 -13.24
N LYS A 264 1.27 3.62 -12.36
CA LYS A 264 2.09 3.37 -11.16
C LYS A 264 2.21 4.59 -10.25
N ALA A 265 1.11 5.35 -10.13
CA ALA A 265 1.02 6.49 -9.22
C ALA A 265 0.42 6.07 -7.88
N LEU A 266 0.86 6.72 -6.80
CA LEU A 266 0.24 6.58 -5.49
C LEU A 266 -1.07 7.39 -5.50
N THR A 267 -2.20 6.72 -5.26
CA THR A 267 -3.50 7.40 -5.25
C THR A 267 -3.76 8.05 -3.90
N VAL A 268 -3.96 9.36 -3.88
CA VAL A 268 -4.22 10.15 -2.66
C VAL A 268 -5.74 10.32 -2.53
N SER A 269 -6.35 9.82 -1.45
CA SER A 269 -7.81 9.81 -1.28
C SER A 269 -8.24 9.76 0.19
N ALA A 270 -9.44 10.20 0.52
CA ALA A 270 -10.10 9.93 1.80
C ALA A 270 -11.11 8.77 1.72
N ASN A 271 -11.21 8.08 0.58
CA ASN A 271 -12.18 7.01 0.35
C ASN A 271 -11.67 5.65 0.84
N GLU A 272 -11.47 5.56 2.14
CA GLU A 272 -11.02 4.33 2.79
C GLU A 272 -12.01 3.16 2.58
N GLY A 273 -13.32 3.47 2.53
CA GLY A 273 -14.36 2.49 2.25
C GLY A 273 -14.20 1.79 0.91
N PHE A 274 -13.77 2.51 -0.14
CA PHE A 274 -13.45 1.91 -1.43
C PHE A 274 -12.23 0.98 -1.33
N VAL A 275 -11.15 1.43 -0.70
CA VAL A 275 -9.90 0.65 -0.58
C VAL A 275 -10.15 -0.66 0.16
N ARG A 276 -10.85 -0.61 1.30
CA ARG A 276 -11.24 -1.81 2.05
C ARG A 276 -12.14 -2.74 1.23
N ALA A 277 -13.13 -2.21 0.54
CA ALA A 277 -14.05 -3.02 -0.26
C ALA A 277 -13.40 -3.63 -1.52
N ALA A 278 -12.39 -2.97 -2.10
CA ALA A 278 -11.57 -3.54 -3.17
C ALA A 278 -10.68 -4.67 -2.65
N MET A 279 -10.07 -4.49 -1.46
CA MET A 279 -9.25 -5.51 -0.81
C MET A 279 -10.05 -6.78 -0.50
N GLN A 280 -11.30 -6.64 -0.04
CA GLN A 280 -12.23 -7.76 0.14
C GLN A 280 -12.57 -8.52 -1.16
N GLN A 281 -12.29 -7.92 -2.33
CA GLN A 281 -12.40 -8.58 -3.64
C GLN A 281 -11.04 -9.05 -4.17
N GLY A 282 -10.00 -9.09 -3.33
CA GLY A 282 -8.66 -9.53 -3.68
C GLY A 282 -7.82 -8.48 -4.41
N ILE A 283 -8.21 -7.19 -4.35
CA ILE A 283 -7.54 -6.12 -5.08
C ILE A 283 -6.93 -5.11 -4.11
N THR A 284 -5.61 -4.96 -4.19
CA THR A 284 -4.89 -3.93 -3.43
C THR A 284 -4.49 -2.80 -4.37
N TYR A 285 -4.67 -1.56 -3.92
CA TYR A 285 -4.19 -0.36 -4.60
C TYR A 285 -3.09 0.29 -3.76
N ALA A 286 -2.10 0.87 -4.44
CA ALA A 286 -1.17 1.78 -3.78
C ALA A 286 -1.89 3.11 -3.54
N SER A 287 -2.21 3.39 -2.28
CA SER A 287 -2.93 4.61 -1.90
C SER A 287 -2.45 5.21 -0.60
N PHE A 288 -2.42 6.53 -0.55
CA PHE A 288 -2.30 7.30 0.69
C PHE A 288 -3.69 7.76 1.13
N ILE A 289 -4.09 7.34 2.34
CA ILE A 289 -5.39 7.70 2.90
C ILE A 289 -5.25 8.86 3.87
N HIS A 290 -5.95 9.96 3.59
CA HIS A 290 -6.06 11.11 4.49
C HIS A 290 -7.46 11.18 5.11
N GLU A 291 -7.59 11.88 6.23
CA GLU A 291 -8.92 12.15 6.80
C GLU A 291 -9.73 13.08 5.88
N SER A 292 -11.02 12.79 5.74
CA SER A 292 -11.92 13.59 4.88
C SER A 292 -12.16 15.00 5.44
N ARG A 293 -12.15 16.00 4.55
CA ARG A 293 -12.46 17.40 4.82
C ARG A 293 -13.31 17.97 3.69
N ALA A 294 -14.48 18.49 4.02
CA ALA A 294 -15.42 19.06 3.04
C ALA A 294 -15.09 20.52 2.71
N LEU A 295 -15.64 21.02 1.60
CA LEU A 295 -15.72 22.45 1.33
C LEU A 295 -16.67 23.10 2.33
N THR A 296 -16.28 24.24 2.89
CA THR A 296 -17.02 24.90 3.98
C THR A 296 -17.38 26.34 3.71
N GLU A 297 -16.68 27.03 2.83
CA GLU A 297 -16.81 28.50 2.68
C GLU A 297 -18.26 28.91 2.39
N GLY A 298 -18.95 28.18 1.49
CA GLY A 298 -20.36 28.44 1.18
C GLY A 298 -21.34 28.21 2.34
N LYS A 299 -20.92 27.58 3.44
CA LYS A 299 -21.73 27.32 4.65
C LYS A 299 -21.36 28.22 5.83
N GLU A 300 -20.17 28.82 5.81
CA GLU A 300 -19.68 29.74 6.85
C GLU A 300 -20.65 30.88 7.18
N PRO A 301 -21.35 31.53 6.23
CA PRO A 301 -22.31 32.61 6.55
C PRO A 301 -23.46 32.19 7.48
N THR A 302 -23.76 30.89 7.53
CA THR A 302 -24.82 30.34 8.39
C THR A 302 -24.28 29.61 9.62
N ALA A 303 -22.95 29.58 9.77
CA ALA A 303 -22.25 28.93 10.88
C ALA A 303 -21.96 29.95 12.00
N THR A 304 -21.68 29.44 13.20
CA THR A 304 -21.25 30.27 14.32
C THR A 304 -19.73 30.21 14.41
N LYS A 305 -19.06 31.35 14.26
CA LYS A 305 -17.60 31.44 14.41
C LYS A 305 -17.22 31.36 15.89
N ILE A 306 -16.23 30.54 16.20
CA ILE A 306 -15.67 30.41 17.54
C ILE A 306 -14.26 31.00 17.58
N SER A 307 -13.89 31.56 18.74
CA SER A 307 -12.51 31.90 19.06
C SER A 307 -11.76 30.62 19.45
N LEU A 308 -10.61 30.41 18.83
CA LEU A 308 -9.64 29.36 19.21
C LEU A 308 -8.72 29.90 20.30
#